data_AF-A0A915SG60-F1
#
_entry.id   AF-A0A915SG60-F1
#
_cell.length_a   1.000
_cell.length_b   1.000
_cell.length_c   1.000
_cell.angle_alpha   90.00
_cell.angle_beta   90.00
_cell.angle_gamma   90.00
#
_symmetry.space_group_name_H-M   'P 1'
#
loop_
_entity.id
_entity.type
_entity.pdbx_description
1 polymer ?
#
loop_
_entity_poly.entity_id
_entity_poly.type
_entity_poly.pdbx_seq_one_letter_code
_entity_poly.pdbx_strand_id
1 'polypeptide(L)'
;MDWKDNLDPILKDFLKALLSETKEYKDIYIKSEDPAKAQIWIALALLYRKYISLESKINELENILNDKEAKEKLEEFLKKL
;
A
#
# COMPACT_ATOMS: atom_id res chain seq x y z
N MET A 1 -4.13 10.43 -29.93
CA MET A 1 -4.79 10.33 -28.62
C MET A 1 -3.99 9.35 -27.79
N ASP A 2 -3.53 9.74 -26.60
CA ASP A 2 -2.96 8.79 -25.63
C ASP A 2 -4.16 8.08 -24.97
N TRP A 3 -4.18 6.75 -24.91
CA TRP A 3 -5.31 5.98 -24.36
C TRP A 3 -5.61 6.35 -22.90
N LYS A 4 -4.59 6.88 -22.20
CA LYS A 4 -4.68 7.41 -20.83
C LYS A 4 -5.63 8.60 -20.69
N ASP A 5 -5.97 9.27 -21.80
CA ASP A 5 -6.92 10.39 -21.80
C ASP A 5 -8.38 9.94 -21.69
N ASN A 6 -8.65 8.66 -21.95
CA ASN A 6 -9.98 8.07 -21.82
C ASN A 6 -10.21 7.36 -20.47
N LEU A 7 -9.24 7.40 -19.57
CA LEU A 7 -9.38 6.82 -18.23
C LEU A 7 -10.21 7.74 -17.34
N ASP A 8 -11.00 7.12 -16.46
CA ASP A 8 -11.64 7.81 -15.35
C ASP A 8 -10.63 8.70 -14.59
N PRO A 9 -10.97 9.93 -14.18
CA PRO A 9 -10.05 10.85 -13.53
C PRO A 9 -9.33 10.27 -12.31
N ILE A 10 -10.02 9.48 -11.47
CA ILE A 10 -9.44 8.86 -10.28
C ILE A 10 -8.41 7.82 -10.72
N LEU A 11 -8.79 6.96 -11.68
CA LEU A 11 -7.89 5.94 -12.23
C LEU A 11 -6.68 6.57 -12.93
N LYS A 12 -6.87 7.71 -13.60
CA LYS A 12 -5.80 8.47 -14.27
C LYS A 12 -4.76 8.97 -13.28
N ASP A 13 -5.18 9.49 -12.12
CA ASP A 13 -4.27 9.97 -11.09
C ASP A 13 -3.51 8.82 -10.42
N PHE A 14 -4.19 7.70 -10.14
CA PHE A 14 -3.52 6.48 -9.68
C PHE A 14 -2.48 5.98 -10.69
N LEU A 15 -2.84 5.92 -11.97
CA LEU A 15 -1.93 5.49 -13.03
C LEU A 15 -0.72 6.43 -13.14
N LYS A 16 -0.91 7.75 -13.06
CA LYS A 16 0.20 8.71 -13.07
C LYS A 16 1.13 8.52 -11.88
N ALA A 17 0.59 8.31 -10.68
CA ALA A 17 1.39 8.06 -9.49
C ALA A 17 2.21 6.76 -9.65
N LEU A 18 1.58 5.69 -10.12
CA LEU A 18 2.25 4.41 -10.40
C LEU A 18 3.35 4.56 -11.46
N LEU A 19 3.08 5.28 -12.56
CA LEU A 19 4.07 5.57 -13.60
C LEU A 19 5.24 6.41 -13.07
N SER A 20 4.99 7.31 -12.12
CA SER A 20 6.05 8.09 -11.47
C SER A 20 6.92 7.21 -10.57
N GLU A 21 6.30 6.37 -9.73
CA GLU A 21 7.00 5.44 -8.83
C GLU A 21 7.82 4.41 -9.62
N THR A 22 7.29 3.89 -10.73
CA THR A 22 7.97 2.90 -11.57
C THR A 22 9.13 3.48 -12.38
N LYS A 23 9.19 4.80 -12.63
CA LYS A 23 10.31 5.44 -13.34
C LYS A 23 11.63 5.29 -12.59
N GLU A 24 11.60 5.23 -11.26
CA GLU A 24 12.81 5.04 -10.44
C GLU A 24 13.54 3.73 -10.77
N TYR A 25 12.80 2.73 -11.24
CA TYR A 25 13.31 1.41 -11.59
C TYR A 25 13.61 1.26 -13.09
N LYS A 26 13.53 2.36 -13.87
CA LYS A 26 13.72 2.34 -15.33
C LYS A 26 15.03 1.70 -15.74
N ASP A 27 16.12 2.12 -15.12
CA ASP A 27 17.45 1.62 -15.44
C ASP A 27 17.60 0.13 -15.13
N ILE A 28 16.86 -0.38 -14.14
CA ILE A 28 16.94 -1.78 -13.71
C ILE A 28 16.36 -2.69 -14.79
N TYR A 29 15.13 -2.43 -15.25
CA TYR A 29 14.56 -3.28 -16.28
C TYR A 29 15.21 -3.08 -17.65
N ILE A 30 15.69 -1.87 -17.98
CA ILE A 30 16.41 -1.64 -19.25
C ILE A 30 17.73 -2.43 -19.30
N LYS A 31 18.43 -2.55 -18.18
CA LYS A 31 19.71 -3.26 -18.09
C LYS A 31 19.58 -4.76 -17.80
N SER A 32 18.37 -5.23 -17.52
CA SER A 32 18.11 -6.66 -17.27
C SER A 32 18.13 -7.47 -18.56
N GLU A 33 18.49 -8.75 -18.45
CA GLU A 33 18.47 -9.70 -19.58
C GLU A 33 17.06 -9.86 -20.17
N ASP A 34 16.02 -9.76 -19.33
CA ASP A 34 14.61 -9.80 -19.73
C ASP A 34 13.85 -8.61 -19.11
N PRO A 35 13.75 -7.49 -19.85
CA PRO A 35 13.06 -6.29 -19.40
C PRO A 35 11.59 -6.52 -19.02
N ALA A 36 10.88 -7.39 -19.73
CA ALA A 36 9.47 -7.66 -19.47
C ALA A 36 9.30 -8.39 -18.13
N LYS A 37 10.13 -9.41 -17.89
CA LYS A 37 10.15 -10.12 -16.62
C LYS A 37 10.57 -9.21 -15.46
N ALA A 38 11.59 -8.37 -15.66
CA ALA A 38 12.02 -7.40 -14.65
C ALA A 38 10.91 -6.40 -14.29
N GLN A 39 10.18 -5.88 -15.27
CA GLN A 39 9.02 -5.00 -15.05
C GLN A 39 7.95 -5.67 -14.20
N ILE A 40 7.63 -6.95 -14.46
CA ILE A 40 6.67 -7.72 -13.66
C ILE A 40 7.16 -7.87 -12.21
N TRP A 41 8.43 -8.22 -12.00
CA TRP A 41 8.98 -8.35 -10.64
C TRP A 41 8.95 -7.03 -9.87
N ILE A 42 9.29 -5.91 -10.53
CA ILE A 42 9.20 -4.58 -9.92
C ILE A 42 7.75 -4.28 -9.54
N ALA A 43 6.79 -4.56 -10.42
CA ALA A 43 5.37 -4.35 -10.14
C ALA A 43 4.91 -5.19 -8.93
N LEU A 44 5.30 -6.46 -8.87
CA LEU A 44 4.99 -7.36 -7.74
C LEU A 44 5.62 -6.88 -6.44
N ALA A 45 6.87 -6.42 -6.47
CA ALA A 45 7.55 -5.89 -5.29
C ALA A 45 6.88 -4.61 -4.76
N LEU A 46 6.48 -3.70 -5.66
CA LEU A 46 5.73 -2.49 -5.31
C LEU A 46 4.36 -2.83 -4.70
N LEU A 47 3.64 -3.80 -5.28
CA LEU A 47 2.36 -4.27 -4.76
C LEU A 47 2.53 -4.89 -3.37
N TYR A 48 3.51 -5.78 -3.20
CA TYR A 48 3.80 -6.43 -1.92
C TYR A 48 4.16 -5.41 -0.83
N ARG A 49 4.97 -4.40 -1.15
CA ARG A 49 5.29 -3.30 -0.22
C ARG A 49 4.03 -2.56 0.24
N LYS A 50 3.13 -2.23 -0.69
CA LYS A 50 1.86 -1.56 -0.35
C LYS A 50 0.96 -2.46 0.49
N TYR A 51 0.90 -3.75 0.19
CA TYR A 51 0.16 -4.75 0.97
C TYR A 51 0.65 -4.81 2.42
N ILE A 52 1.95 -4.98 2.65
CA ILE A 52 2.54 -5.01 4.00
C ILE A 52 2.28 -3.70 4.76
N SER A 53 2.37 -2.56 4.08
CA SER A 53 2.07 -1.27 4.71
C SER A 53 0.60 -1.15 5.15
N LEU A 54 -0.33 -1.70 4.36
CA LEU A 54 -1.75 -1.73 4.72
C LEU A 54 -2.02 -2.70 5.86
N GLU A 55 -1.44 -3.90 5.81
CA GLU A 55 -1.54 -4.90 6.88
C GLU A 55 -1.02 -4.34 8.21
N SER A 56 0.14 -3.66 8.19
CA SER A 56 0.69 -3.01 9.38
C SER A 56 -0.24 -1.93 9.95
N LYS A 57 -0.88 -1.12 9.09
CA LYS A 57 -1.82 -0.09 9.53
C LYS A 57 -3.11 -0.70 10.10
N ILE A 58 -3.59 -1.79 9.51
CA ILE A 58 -4.75 -2.52 10.03
C ILE A 58 -4.42 -3.05 11.43
N ASN A 59 -3.28 -3.72 11.59
CA ASN A 59 -2.85 -4.23 12.90
C ASN A 59 -2.69 -3.10 13.93
N GLU A 60 -2.17 -1.94 13.53
CA GLU A 60 -2.08 -0.76 14.41
C GLU A 60 -3.47 -0.28 14.85
N LEU A 61 -4.41 -0.15 13.91
CA LEU A 61 -5.79 0.26 14.20
C LEU A 61 -6.52 -0.76 15.09
N GLU A 62 -6.33 -2.06 14.84
CA GLU A 62 -6.89 -3.13 15.67
C GLU A 62 -6.35 -3.09 17.09
N ASN A 63 -5.04 -2.86 17.26
CA ASN A 63 -4.44 -2.69 18.58
C ASN A 63 -5.02 -1.48 19.33
N ILE A 64 -5.16 -0.33 18.65
CA ILE A 64 -5.78 0.87 19.24
C ILE A 64 -7.23 0.61 19.67
N LEU A 65 -8.00 -0.10 18.85
CA LEU A 65 -9.39 -0.43 19.16
C LEU A 65 -9.49 -1.41 20.34
N ASN A 66 -8.64 -2.43 20.39
CA ASN A 66 -8.60 -3.41 21.48
C ASN A 66 -8.09 -2.81 22.80
N ASP A 67 -7.23 -1.79 22.75
CA ASP A 67 -6.75 -1.07 23.93
C ASP A 67 -7.87 -0.25 24.59
N LYS A 68 -8.85 0.23 23.80
CA LYS A 68 -10.05 0.88 24.31
C LYS A 68 -10.93 -0.08 25.11
N GLU A 69 -11.06 -1.33 24.67
CA GLU A 69 -11.80 -2.37 25.38
C GLU A 69 -11.09 -2.79 26.68
N ALA A 70 -9.75 -2.85 26.67
CA ALA A 70 -8.95 -3.07 27.88
C ALA A 70 -9.11 -1.92 28.89
N LYS A 71 -9.20 -0.68 28.41
CA LYS A 71 -9.45 0.51 29.22
C LYS A 71 -10.85 0.52 29.84
N GLU A 72 -11.87 0.13 29.09
CA GLU A 72 -13.24 -0.03 29.60
C GLU A 72 -13.34 -1.12 30.68
N LYS A 73 -12.66 -2.26 30.50
CA LYS A 73 -12.59 -3.33 31.51
C LYS A 73 -11.88 -2.87 32.80
N LEU A 74 -10.81 -2.10 32.68
CA LEU A 74 -10.13 -1.51 33.85
C LEU A 74 -11.02 -0.51 34.58
N GLU A 75 -11.75 0.34 33.86
CA GLU A 75 -12.68 1.30 34.45
C GLU A 75 -13.86 0.61 35.16
N GLU A 76 -14.41 -0.47 34.61
CA GLU A 76 -15.42 -1.27 35.30
C GLU A 76 -14.88 -1.93 36.57
N PHE A 77 -13.64 -2.42 36.55
CA PHE A 77 -13.02 -3.03 37.71
C PHE A 77 -12.78 -2.01 38.82
N LEU A 78 -12.31 -0.81 38.46
CA LEU A 78 -12.11 0.29 39.40
C LEU A 78 -13.42 0.83 40.00
N LYS A 79 -14.55 0.76 39.28
CA LYS A 79 -15.88 1.13 39.82
C LYS A 79 -16.46 0.13 40.82
N LYS A 80 -15.93 -1.09 40.86
CA LYS A 80 -16.37 -2.17 41.77
C LYS A 80 -15.57 -2.24 43.07
N LEU A 81 -14.48 -1.46 43.18
CA LEU A 81 -13.67 -1.24 44.37
C LEU A 81 -14.23 -0.08 45.19
#